data_AF-A0A2U2BVP2-F1
#
_entry.id   AF-A0A2U2BVP2-F1
#
_cell.length_a   1.000
_cell.length_b   1.000
_cell.length_c   1.000
_cell.angle_alpha   90.00
_cell.angle_beta   90.00
_cell.angle_gamma   90.00
#
_symmetry.space_group_name_H-M   'P 1'
#
loop_
_entity.id
_entity.type
_entity.pdbx_description
1 polymer ?
#
loop_
_entity_poly.entity_id
_entity_poly.type
_entity_poly.pdbx_seq_one_letter_code
_entity_poly.pdbx_strand_id
1 'polypeptide(L)'
;MEAVLDRLGLSLARKGDRFVASVPDLVTARALAGWLGLNASRTALIRRSTKETDIAVRVDLDGEGARIATGVNFFDHMLEQIARHAGIALDVSCEGDVEVDAHHTIEDVCLALGAALKEALGDKRGLGRFGFALPMDETRAGVWIDLSGRPYCRFDGTIPGERVGDFPVEMAPHAFRSLSESLQVAIHVEVDGENAHHMIESCFKAFGRALRQAVRVEGDALPTTKGVL
;
A
#
# COMPACT_ATOMS: atom_id res chain seq x y z
N MET A 1 13.58 34.20 23.15
CA MET A 1 12.55 33.27 22.65
C MET A 1 12.00 33.75 21.31
N GLU A 2 11.51 35.00 21.20
CA GLU A 2 11.12 35.60 19.91
C GLU A 2 12.18 35.48 18.81
N ALA A 3 13.45 35.80 19.08
CA ALA A 3 14.53 35.70 18.08
C ALA A 3 14.82 34.26 17.59
N VAL A 4 14.43 33.24 18.35
CA VAL A 4 14.56 31.82 17.95
C VAL A 4 13.36 31.41 17.10
N LEU A 5 12.17 31.89 17.46
CA LEU A 5 10.93 31.63 16.73
C LEU A 5 10.93 32.30 15.36
N ASP A 6 11.42 33.52 15.27
CA ASP A 6 11.51 34.28 14.01
C ASP A 6 12.50 33.61 13.03
N ARG A 7 13.60 33.04 13.55
CA ARG A 7 14.55 32.21 12.79
C ARG A 7 13.92 30.91 12.24
N LEU A 8 12.86 30.42 12.88
CA LEU A 8 12.11 29.24 12.46
C LEU A 8 10.87 29.62 11.62
N GLY A 9 10.68 30.91 11.30
CA GLY A 9 9.51 31.40 10.58
C GLY A 9 8.21 31.28 11.38
N LEU A 10 8.27 31.31 12.71
CA LEU A 10 7.11 31.15 13.59
C LEU A 10 6.59 32.50 14.08
N SER A 11 5.34 32.81 13.75
CA SER A 11 4.59 33.91 14.34
C SER A 11 3.72 33.39 15.48
N LEU A 12 3.78 34.02 16.66
CA LEU A 12 2.93 33.66 17.80
C LEU A 12 1.82 34.69 17.98
N ALA A 13 0.58 34.22 18.02
CA ALA A 13 -0.59 35.01 18.40
C ALA A 13 -1.17 34.50 19.72
N ARG A 14 -1.52 35.41 20.63
CA ARG A 14 -2.23 35.04 21.86
C ARG A 14 -3.73 34.90 21.56
N LYS A 15 -4.33 33.78 21.95
CA LYS A 15 -5.78 33.51 21.83
C LYS A 15 -6.30 33.09 23.21
N GLY A 16 -6.77 34.07 23.98
CA GLY A 16 -7.18 33.89 25.37
C GLY A 16 -5.99 33.58 26.29
N ASP A 17 -6.06 32.44 26.98
CA ASP A 17 -5.01 31.88 27.84
C ASP A 17 -3.99 31.01 27.07
N ARG A 18 -4.15 30.86 25.74
CA ARG A 18 -3.28 30.05 24.88
C ARG A 18 -2.49 30.90 23.89
N PHE A 19 -1.42 30.31 23.35
CA PHE A 19 -0.72 30.81 22.17
C PHE A 19 -1.01 29.91 20.97
N VAL A 20 -1.16 30.51 19.80
CA VAL A 20 -1.27 29.85 18.50
C VAL A 20 -0.04 30.25 17.69
N ALA A 21 0.72 29.27 17.20
CA ALA A 21 1.82 29.50 16.28
C ALA A 21 1.33 29.35 14.84
N SER A 22 1.70 30.29 13.97
CA SER A 22 1.48 30.24 12.53
C SER A 22 2.81 30.31 11.79
N VAL A 23 2.91 29.54 10.71
CA VAL A 23 4.04 29.50 9.79
C VAL A 23 3.65 30.18 8.48
N PRO A 24 4.60 30.80 7.75
CA PRO A 24 4.32 31.63 6.58
C PRO A 24 3.80 30.84 5.37
N ASP A 25 4.15 29.56 5.27
CA ASP A 25 3.80 28.72 4.13
C ASP A 25 3.79 27.22 4.51
N LEU A 26 3.27 26.42 3.58
CA LEU A 26 3.15 24.96 3.74
C LEU A 26 4.52 24.25 3.82
N VAL A 27 5.57 24.83 3.23
CA VAL A 27 6.92 24.25 3.25
C VAL A 27 7.50 24.36 4.67
N THR A 28 7.38 25.53 5.28
CA THR A 28 7.78 25.80 6.67
C THR A 28 6.94 24.99 7.64
N ALA A 29 5.63 24.84 7.39
CA ALA A 29 4.76 23.96 8.17
C ALA A 29 5.25 22.52 8.22
N ARG A 30 5.66 21.98 7.07
CA ARG A 30 6.14 20.60 6.95
C ARG A 30 7.53 20.41 7.56
N ALA A 31 8.44 21.34 7.33
CA ALA A 31 9.76 21.31 7.95
C ALA A 31 9.66 21.36 9.48
N LEU A 32 8.80 22.23 10.01
CA LEU A 32 8.51 22.29 11.44
C LEU A 32 7.83 21.01 11.94
N ALA A 33 6.85 20.47 11.21
CA ALA A 33 6.21 19.21 11.56
C ALA A 33 7.24 18.08 11.61
N GLY A 34 8.13 17.97 10.63
CA GLY A 34 9.23 17.00 10.64
C GLY A 34 10.18 17.20 11.82
N TRP A 35 10.56 18.44 12.12
CA TRP A 35 11.41 18.76 13.27
C TRP A 35 10.75 18.44 14.62
N LEU A 36 9.45 18.69 14.74
CA LEU A 36 8.65 18.39 15.94
C LEU A 36 8.22 16.92 16.02
N GLY A 37 8.52 16.08 15.02
CA GLY A 37 8.02 14.71 14.93
C GLY A 37 6.50 14.62 14.71
N LEU A 38 5.89 15.69 14.19
CA LEU A 38 4.47 15.82 13.88
C LEU A 38 4.15 15.54 12.40
N ASN A 39 5.09 14.93 11.65
CA ASN A 39 4.76 14.44 10.31
C ASN A 39 3.52 13.56 10.41
N ALA A 40 2.53 13.80 9.53
CA ALA A 40 1.38 12.92 9.46
C ALA A 40 1.89 11.49 9.25
N SER A 41 1.55 10.59 10.17
CA SER A 41 1.92 9.19 10.04
C SER A 41 1.34 8.65 8.75
N ARG A 42 2.15 7.96 7.94
CA ARG A 42 1.73 7.37 6.68
C ARG A 42 0.99 6.06 6.94
N THR A 43 -0.13 6.21 7.65
CA THR A 43 -0.93 5.14 8.23
C THR A 43 -2.38 5.31 7.86
N ALA A 44 -3.09 4.20 7.67
CA ALA A 44 -4.54 4.21 7.47
C ALA A 44 -5.20 2.99 8.12
N LEU A 45 -6.46 3.13 8.48
CA LEU A 45 -7.32 2.03 8.93
C LEU A 45 -8.62 2.08 8.15
N ILE A 46 -8.86 1.07 7.33
CA ILE A 46 -10.10 0.89 6.57
C ILE A 46 -10.91 -0.21 7.22
N ARG A 47 -12.21 0.06 7.41
CA ARG A 47 -13.21 -0.96 7.72
C ARG A 47 -14.23 -1.02 6.61
N ARG A 48 -14.60 -2.24 6.20
CA ARG A 48 -15.56 -2.48 5.13
C ARG A 48 -16.39 -3.71 5.48
N SER A 49 -17.70 -3.56 5.48
CA SER A 49 -18.62 -4.66 5.78
C SER A 49 -19.69 -4.74 4.69
N THR A 50 -19.95 -5.95 4.21
CA THR A 50 -21.02 -6.30 3.27
C THR A 50 -21.87 -7.43 3.87
N LYS A 51 -22.68 -8.10 3.06
CA LYS A 51 -23.35 -9.34 3.46
C LYS A 51 -22.45 -10.58 3.33
N GLU A 52 -21.34 -10.45 2.62
CA GLU A 52 -20.41 -11.53 2.27
C GLU A 52 -19.16 -11.47 3.16
N THR A 53 -18.69 -10.26 3.51
CA THR A 53 -17.44 -10.06 4.26
C THR A 53 -17.54 -8.94 5.30
N ASP A 54 -16.80 -9.06 6.41
CA ASP A 54 -16.52 -8.00 7.38
C ASP A 54 -15.01 -7.86 7.60
N ILE A 55 -14.44 -6.72 7.20
CA ILE A 55 -13.00 -6.53 7.02
C ILE A 55 -12.50 -5.32 7.78
N ALA A 56 -11.34 -5.47 8.42
CA ALA A 56 -10.51 -4.36 8.88
C ALA A 56 -9.07 -4.52 8.35
N VAL A 57 -8.56 -3.47 7.71
CA VAL A 57 -7.17 -3.41 7.22
C VAL A 57 -6.49 -2.15 7.77
N ARG A 58 -5.36 -2.35 8.45
CA ARG A 58 -4.47 -1.27 8.89
C ARG A 58 -3.14 -1.36 8.16
N VAL A 59 -2.70 -0.23 7.62
CA VAL A 59 -1.40 -0.06 6.98
C VAL A 59 -0.58 0.97 7.74
N ASP A 60 0.72 0.72 7.87
CA ASP A 60 1.75 1.70 8.22
C ASP A 60 2.90 1.60 7.23
N LEU A 61 3.08 2.59 6.37
CA LEU A 61 4.13 2.60 5.35
C LEU A 61 5.54 2.77 5.92
N ASP A 62 5.66 3.14 7.20
CA ASP A 62 6.92 3.35 7.93
C ASP A 62 7.17 2.31 9.02
N GLY A 63 6.21 1.40 9.25
CA GLY A 63 6.31 0.33 10.24
C GLY A 63 6.83 -0.99 9.66
N GLU A 64 6.96 -2.00 10.52
CA GLU A 64 7.28 -3.37 10.11
C GLU A 64 6.39 -4.39 10.84
N GLY A 65 6.16 -5.53 10.20
CA GLY A 65 5.44 -6.67 10.78
C GLY A 65 4.09 -6.93 10.12
N ALA A 66 3.57 -8.14 10.31
CA ALA A 66 2.28 -8.53 9.76
C ALA A 66 1.46 -9.31 10.78
N ARG A 67 0.16 -9.05 10.83
CA ARG A 67 -0.83 -9.91 11.51
C ARG A 67 -2.01 -10.07 10.58
N ILE A 68 -2.11 -11.24 9.98
CA ILE A 68 -3.06 -11.51 8.92
C ILE A 68 -3.97 -12.67 9.35
N ALA A 69 -5.27 -12.46 9.24
CA ALA A 69 -6.28 -13.49 9.44
C ALA A 69 -7.43 -13.21 8.47
N THR A 70 -7.36 -13.78 7.27
CA THR A 70 -8.44 -13.65 6.27
C THR A 70 -9.40 -14.84 6.25
N GLY A 71 -9.01 -15.96 6.85
CA GLY A 71 -9.71 -17.24 6.72
C GLY A 71 -9.26 -18.07 5.50
N VAL A 72 -8.37 -17.53 4.65
CA VAL A 72 -7.75 -18.23 3.51
C VAL A 72 -6.24 -18.27 3.76
N ASN A 73 -5.73 -19.42 4.24
CA ASN A 73 -4.37 -19.55 4.77
C ASN A 73 -3.28 -19.24 3.74
N PHE A 74 -3.46 -19.67 2.49
CA PHE A 74 -2.48 -19.36 1.45
C PHE A 74 -2.49 -17.87 1.11
N PHE A 75 -3.65 -17.21 1.17
CA PHE A 75 -3.74 -15.76 0.98
C PHE A 75 -3.12 -14.99 2.16
N ASP A 76 -3.28 -15.50 3.39
CA ASP A 76 -2.63 -14.93 4.56
C ASP A 76 -1.10 -14.88 4.36
N HIS A 77 -0.52 -16.01 3.92
CA HIS A 77 0.89 -16.10 3.55
C HIS A 77 1.28 -15.10 2.43
N MET A 78 0.42 -14.90 1.42
CA MET A 78 0.67 -13.92 0.35
C MET A 78 0.70 -12.47 0.86
N LEU A 79 -0.21 -12.10 1.77
CA LEU A 79 -0.24 -10.76 2.36
C LEU A 79 0.98 -10.52 3.28
N GLU A 80 1.43 -11.56 3.99
CA GLU A 80 2.70 -11.51 4.74
C GLU A 80 3.89 -11.24 3.80
N GLN A 81 3.91 -11.85 2.60
CA GLN A 81 4.95 -11.55 1.60
C GLN A 81 4.92 -10.08 1.18
N ILE A 82 3.74 -9.49 0.97
CA ILE A 82 3.63 -8.05 0.67
C ILE A 82 4.27 -7.24 1.81
N ALA A 83 3.83 -7.45 3.05
CA ALA A 83 4.31 -6.67 4.20
C ALA A 83 5.83 -6.77 4.37
N ARG A 84 6.36 -8.01 4.31
CA ARG A 84 7.79 -8.30 4.48
C ARG A 84 8.65 -7.66 3.41
N HIS A 85 8.24 -7.76 2.14
CA HIS A 85 9.04 -7.31 1.00
C HIS A 85 8.86 -5.82 0.70
N ALA A 86 7.68 -5.26 1.02
CA ALA A 86 7.45 -3.82 1.02
C ALA A 86 8.18 -3.11 2.17
N GLY A 87 8.38 -3.79 3.30
CA GLY A 87 8.92 -3.17 4.51
C GLY A 87 7.91 -2.21 5.12
N ILE A 88 6.66 -2.69 5.27
CA ILE A 88 5.54 -1.96 5.89
C ILE A 88 4.96 -2.79 7.03
N ALA A 89 4.19 -2.16 7.93
CA ALA A 89 3.32 -2.90 8.84
C ALA A 89 1.94 -3.11 8.22
N LEU A 90 1.40 -4.33 8.37
CA LEU A 90 0.10 -4.71 7.82
C LEU A 90 -0.69 -5.56 8.83
N ASP A 91 -1.81 -5.04 9.33
CA ASP A 91 -2.77 -5.82 10.10
C ASP A 91 -4.04 -6.02 9.25
N VAL A 92 -4.48 -7.26 9.09
CA VAL A 92 -5.69 -7.63 8.32
C VAL A 92 -6.52 -8.62 9.13
N SER A 93 -7.80 -8.32 9.30
CA SER A 93 -8.81 -9.26 9.81
C SER A 93 -9.99 -9.30 8.86
N CYS A 94 -10.44 -10.49 8.48
CA CYS A 94 -11.64 -10.72 7.69
C CYS A 94 -12.48 -11.84 8.32
N GLU A 95 -13.78 -11.61 8.43
CA GLU A 95 -14.79 -12.67 8.54
C GLU A 95 -15.53 -12.71 7.19
N GLY A 96 -15.28 -13.74 6.38
CA GLY A 96 -15.87 -13.89 5.05
C GLY A 96 -16.60 -15.21 4.88
N ASP A 97 -17.40 -15.32 3.81
CA ASP A 97 -18.18 -16.50 3.43
C ASP A 97 -17.35 -17.60 2.74
N VAL A 98 -16.19 -17.94 3.33
CA VAL A 98 -15.22 -18.90 2.78
C VAL A 98 -15.78 -20.32 2.58
N GLU A 99 -16.92 -20.65 3.19
CA GLU A 99 -17.65 -21.90 2.97
C GLU A 99 -18.37 -21.95 1.61
N VAL A 100 -18.64 -20.79 1.00
CA VAL A 100 -19.12 -20.68 -0.38
C VAL A 100 -17.93 -20.87 -1.32
N ASP A 101 -17.00 -19.92 -1.30
CA ASP A 101 -15.67 -19.99 -1.88
C ASP A 101 -14.77 -18.85 -1.33
N ALA A 102 -13.52 -18.78 -1.77
CA ALA A 102 -12.57 -17.76 -1.33
C ALA A 102 -12.70 -16.41 -2.07
N HIS A 103 -13.60 -16.29 -3.05
CA HIS A 103 -13.63 -15.19 -4.02
C HIS A 103 -13.88 -13.84 -3.33
N HIS A 104 -15.02 -13.71 -2.65
CA HIS A 104 -15.42 -12.46 -2.01
C HIS A 104 -14.38 -12.03 -0.96
N THR A 105 -13.86 -12.99 -0.19
CA THR A 105 -12.83 -12.74 0.82
C THR A 105 -11.56 -12.15 0.20
N ILE A 106 -11.01 -12.75 -0.84
CA ILE A 106 -9.77 -12.27 -1.47
C ILE A 106 -10.00 -10.91 -2.16
N GLU A 107 -11.09 -10.78 -2.92
CA GLU A 107 -11.44 -9.54 -3.62
C GLU A 107 -11.57 -8.37 -2.63
N ASP A 108 -12.40 -8.55 -1.60
CA ASP A 108 -12.76 -7.46 -0.70
C ASP A 108 -11.60 -7.06 0.21
N VAL A 109 -10.76 -8.00 0.63
CA VAL A 109 -9.53 -7.70 1.35
C VAL A 109 -8.56 -6.91 0.46
N CYS A 110 -8.43 -7.27 -0.82
CA CYS A 110 -7.62 -6.49 -1.77
C CYS A 110 -8.18 -5.08 -1.99
N LEU A 111 -9.50 -4.91 -2.07
CA LEU A 111 -10.15 -3.59 -2.15
C LEU A 111 -9.89 -2.75 -0.89
N ALA A 112 -10.01 -3.35 0.30
CA ALA A 112 -9.74 -2.67 1.56
C ALA A 112 -8.26 -2.30 1.72
N LEU A 113 -7.35 -3.20 1.33
CA LEU A 113 -5.91 -2.96 1.33
C LEU A 113 -5.51 -1.83 0.38
N GLY A 114 -6.02 -1.84 -0.86
CA GLY A 114 -5.71 -0.76 -1.80
C GLY A 114 -6.27 0.59 -1.33
N ALA A 115 -7.45 0.63 -0.72
CA ALA A 115 -7.98 1.83 -0.09
C ALA A 115 -7.10 2.33 1.08
N ALA A 116 -6.64 1.42 1.96
CA ALA A 116 -5.76 1.76 3.08
C ALA A 116 -4.41 2.29 2.59
N LEU A 117 -3.81 1.65 1.59
CA LEU A 117 -2.59 2.12 0.95
C LEU A 117 -2.79 3.52 0.34
N LYS A 118 -3.90 3.75 -0.36
CA LYS A 118 -4.20 5.06 -0.97
C LYS A 118 -4.29 6.17 0.06
N GLU A 119 -4.98 5.93 1.17
CA GLU A 119 -5.10 6.90 2.26
C GLU A 119 -3.75 7.15 2.95
N ALA A 120 -2.98 6.09 3.20
CA ALA A 120 -1.65 6.19 3.81
C ALA A 120 -0.62 6.92 2.93
N LEU A 121 -0.78 6.88 1.60
CA LEU A 121 0.08 7.60 0.64
C LEU A 121 -0.15 9.13 0.65
N GLY A 122 -1.30 9.59 1.11
CA GLY A 122 -1.63 11.02 1.18
C GLY A 122 -1.49 11.74 -0.17
N ASP A 123 -0.79 12.88 -0.18
CA ASP A 123 -0.59 13.71 -1.38
C ASP A 123 0.55 13.24 -2.30
N LYS A 124 1.16 12.09 -1.97
CA LYS A 124 2.24 11.42 -2.74
C LYS A 124 3.48 12.29 -2.97
N ARG A 125 3.64 13.39 -2.25
CA ARG A 125 4.82 14.24 -2.38
C ARG A 125 6.04 13.55 -1.82
N GLY A 126 7.15 13.70 -2.51
CA GLY A 126 8.41 13.11 -2.12
C GLY A 126 8.55 11.63 -2.42
N LEU A 127 7.49 10.96 -2.89
CA LEU A 127 7.53 9.53 -3.14
C LEU A 127 8.31 9.21 -4.41
N GLY A 128 8.96 8.04 -4.44
CA GLY A 128 9.63 7.50 -5.63
C GLY A 128 8.68 7.29 -6.82
N ARG A 129 7.37 7.15 -6.56
CA ARG A 129 6.26 6.98 -7.52
C ARG A 129 6.27 5.69 -8.31
N PHE A 130 7.44 5.27 -8.80
CA PHE A 130 7.61 4.09 -9.62
C PHE A 130 8.35 3.01 -8.84
N GLY A 131 8.08 1.75 -9.18
CA GLY A 131 8.82 0.62 -8.65
C GLY A 131 8.72 -0.61 -9.54
N PHE A 132 9.75 -1.44 -9.49
CA PHE A 132 9.82 -2.66 -10.30
C PHE A 132 10.63 -3.77 -9.61
N ALA A 133 10.32 -5.05 -9.87
CA ALA A 133 11.05 -6.20 -9.32
C ALA A 133 10.96 -7.44 -10.22
N LEU A 134 12.04 -8.24 -10.28
CA LEU A 134 12.18 -9.50 -11.05
C LEU A 134 13.11 -10.49 -10.29
N PRO A 135 13.30 -11.75 -10.75
CA PRO A 135 12.55 -13.02 -10.52
C PRO A 135 12.75 -13.69 -9.12
N MET A 136 12.19 -14.90 -8.90
CA MET A 136 12.46 -15.79 -7.75
C MET A 136 12.56 -17.27 -8.19
N ASP A 137 13.68 -17.93 -7.87
CA ASP A 137 13.96 -19.34 -8.18
C ASP A 137 13.75 -19.69 -9.67
N GLU A 138 13.01 -20.76 -9.99
CA GLU A 138 12.69 -21.14 -11.37
C GLU A 138 11.61 -20.26 -12.01
N THR A 139 10.92 -19.45 -11.19
CA THR A 139 9.83 -18.58 -11.62
C THR A 139 10.36 -17.18 -11.95
N ARG A 140 10.01 -16.67 -13.14
CA ARG A 140 10.21 -15.27 -13.51
C ARG A 140 8.90 -14.50 -13.34
N ALA A 141 8.73 -13.85 -12.19
CA ALA A 141 7.68 -12.85 -11.98
C ALA A 141 8.24 -11.43 -12.06
N GLY A 142 7.62 -10.58 -12.86
CA GLY A 142 7.88 -9.15 -12.98
C GLY A 142 6.69 -8.34 -12.48
N VAL A 143 6.92 -7.34 -11.63
CA VAL A 143 5.86 -6.37 -11.26
C VAL A 143 6.36 -4.95 -11.47
N TRP A 144 5.52 -4.11 -12.08
CA TRP A 144 5.76 -2.67 -12.27
C TRP A 144 4.59 -1.87 -11.71
N ILE A 145 4.90 -0.81 -10.96
CA ILE A 145 3.90 0.07 -10.32
C ILE A 145 4.16 1.52 -10.73
N ASP A 146 3.10 2.25 -11.03
CA ASP A 146 3.07 3.73 -11.10
C ASP A 146 1.97 4.23 -10.16
N LEU A 147 2.36 4.97 -9.10
CA LEU A 147 1.48 5.64 -8.13
C LEU A 147 0.72 6.83 -8.77
N SER A 148 0.03 6.55 -9.86
CA SER A 148 -0.34 7.50 -10.89
C SER A 148 -1.62 8.26 -10.62
N GLY A 149 -2.43 7.79 -9.67
CA GLY A 149 -3.81 8.24 -9.46
C GLY A 149 -4.81 7.70 -10.48
N ARG A 150 -4.38 6.77 -11.36
CA ARG A 150 -5.22 6.15 -12.39
C ARG A 150 -5.14 4.63 -12.27
N PRO A 151 -6.28 3.95 -12.07
CA PRO A 151 -6.31 2.50 -11.99
C PRO A 151 -6.07 1.89 -13.37
N TYR A 152 -5.17 0.90 -13.42
CA TYR A 152 -4.95 0.06 -14.59
C TYR A 152 -4.25 -1.22 -14.15
N CYS A 153 -4.81 -2.38 -14.47
CA CYS A 153 -4.18 -3.67 -14.16
C CYS A 153 -3.96 -4.47 -15.44
N ARG A 154 -2.74 -4.98 -15.61
CA ARG A 154 -2.41 -5.97 -16.63
C ARG A 154 -1.71 -7.15 -15.97
N PHE A 155 -2.17 -8.35 -16.28
CA PHE A 155 -1.60 -9.60 -15.78
C PHE A 155 -1.34 -10.52 -16.97
N ASP A 156 -0.07 -10.75 -17.29
CA ASP A 156 0.35 -11.63 -18.38
C ASP A 156 1.02 -12.90 -17.79
N GLY A 157 0.39 -14.05 -17.97
CA GLY A 157 0.91 -15.33 -17.49
C GLY A 157 -0.21 -16.34 -17.24
N THR A 158 0.08 -17.61 -17.42
CA THR A 158 -0.86 -18.71 -17.19
C THR A 158 -0.37 -19.52 -16.01
N ILE A 159 -1.06 -19.41 -14.87
CA ILE A 159 -0.74 -20.19 -13.67
C ILE A 159 -1.39 -21.57 -13.82
N PRO A 160 -0.64 -22.68 -13.74
CA PRO A 160 -1.19 -24.01 -13.93
C PRO A 160 -2.03 -24.47 -12.74
N GLY A 161 -2.95 -25.41 -12.99
CA GLY A 161 -3.82 -26.00 -11.96
C GLY A 161 -5.07 -25.16 -11.65
N GLU A 162 -5.83 -25.60 -10.65
CA GLU A 162 -7.08 -24.93 -10.24
C GLU A 162 -6.92 -24.17 -8.92
N ARG A 163 -6.04 -24.65 -8.03
CA ARG A 163 -5.82 -24.08 -6.70
C ARG A 163 -4.44 -24.40 -6.14
N VAL A 164 -4.00 -23.58 -5.19
CA VAL A 164 -2.86 -23.84 -4.29
C VAL A 164 -3.38 -23.80 -2.85
N GLY A 165 -3.49 -24.96 -2.21
CA GLY A 165 -4.17 -25.06 -0.91
C GLY A 165 -5.63 -24.63 -1.01
N ASP A 166 -6.00 -23.61 -0.23
CA ASP A 166 -7.33 -22.98 -0.21
C ASP A 166 -7.48 -21.78 -1.16
N PHE A 167 -6.45 -21.44 -1.94
CA PHE A 167 -6.46 -20.31 -2.88
C PHE A 167 -6.72 -20.77 -4.33
N PRO A 168 -7.84 -20.37 -4.96
CA PRO A 168 -8.07 -20.61 -6.39
C PRO A 168 -7.09 -19.81 -7.26
N VAL A 169 -6.42 -20.43 -8.24
CA VAL A 169 -5.36 -19.75 -9.01
C VAL A 169 -5.85 -18.55 -9.79
N GLU A 170 -7.13 -18.55 -10.19
CA GLU A 170 -7.77 -17.43 -10.88
C GLU A 170 -7.89 -16.17 -10.01
N MET A 171 -7.79 -16.31 -8.69
CA MET A 171 -7.82 -15.18 -7.77
C MET A 171 -6.51 -14.40 -7.76
N ALA A 172 -5.41 -14.93 -8.29
CA ALA A 172 -4.15 -14.18 -8.40
C ALA A 172 -4.29 -12.93 -9.28
N PRO A 173 -4.72 -13.02 -10.56
CA PRO A 173 -4.97 -11.82 -11.37
C PRO A 173 -6.09 -10.94 -10.79
N HIS A 174 -7.12 -11.54 -10.17
CA HIS A 174 -8.20 -10.78 -9.56
C HIS A 174 -7.72 -9.92 -8.38
N ALA A 175 -6.86 -10.46 -7.51
CA ALA A 175 -6.27 -9.74 -6.39
C ALA A 175 -5.51 -8.48 -6.83
N PHE A 176 -4.66 -8.59 -7.86
CA PHE A 176 -3.92 -7.44 -8.41
C PHE A 176 -4.82 -6.40 -9.06
N ARG A 177 -5.89 -6.84 -9.74
CA ARG A 177 -6.89 -5.95 -10.32
C ARG A 177 -7.61 -5.16 -9.22
N SER A 178 -8.13 -5.84 -8.20
CA SER A 178 -8.82 -5.21 -7.06
C SER A 178 -7.91 -4.23 -6.29
N LEU A 179 -6.64 -4.60 -6.10
CA LEU A 179 -5.63 -3.69 -5.54
C LEU A 179 -5.45 -2.44 -6.40
N SER A 180 -5.22 -2.59 -7.71
CA SER A 180 -5.05 -1.48 -8.64
C SER A 180 -6.23 -0.51 -8.63
N GLU A 181 -7.45 -1.05 -8.65
CA GLU A 181 -8.70 -0.30 -8.68
C GLU A 181 -8.87 0.59 -7.45
N SER A 182 -8.74 0.02 -6.25
CA SER A 182 -8.95 0.76 -4.99
C SER A 182 -7.77 1.68 -4.64
N LEU A 183 -6.53 1.24 -4.92
CA LEU A 183 -5.32 2.04 -4.72
C LEU A 183 -5.20 3.19 -5.74
N GLN A 184 -5.91 3.10 -6.88
CA GLN A 184 -5.87 4.06 -8.00
C GLN A 184 -4.48 4.18 -8.62
N VAL A 185 -3.90 3.04 -9.00
CA VAL A 185 -2.54 2.95 -9.55
C VAL A 185 -2.47 2.01 -10.73
N ALA A 186 -1.46 2.19 -11.57
CA ALA A 186 -1.17 1.22 -12.61
C ALA A 186 -0.31 0.09 -12.03
N ILE A 187 -0.72 -1.16 -12.23
CA ILE A 187 0.00 -2.37 -11.86
C ILE A 187 0.11 -3.25 -13.10
N HIS A 188 1.33 -3.62 -13.46
CA HIS A 188 1.60 -4.62 -14.48
C HIS A 188 2.28 -5.80 -13.81
N VAL A 189 1.78 -7.00 -14.09
CA VAL A 189 2.33 -8.27 -13.62
C VAL A 189 2.63 -9.14 -14.82
N GLU A 190 3.83 -9.71 -14.88
CA GLU A 190 4.19 -10.77 -15.80
C GLU A 190 4.66 -11.97 -14.97
N VAL A 191 4.25 -13.19 -15.33
CA VAL A 191 4.72 -14.40 -14.64
C VAL A 191 4.88 -15.58 -15.59
N ASP A 192 6.01 -16.26 -15.46
CA ASP A 192 6.40 -17.45 -16.21
C ASP A 192 7.10 -18.43 -15.26
N GLY A 193 6.72 -19.71 -15.30
CA GLY A 193 7.19 -20.72 -14.36
C GLY A 193 6.43 -22.05 -14.48
N GLU A 194 6.82 -23.02 -13.67
CA GLU A 194 6.27 -24.38 -13.71
C GLU A 194 5.36 -24.69 -12.52
N ASN A 195 5.64 -24.11 -11.35
CA ASN A 195 4.95 -24.41 -10.10
C ASN A 195 4.00 -23.27 -9.71
N ALA A 196 2.70 -23.58 -9.57
CA ALA A 196 1.68 -22.59 -9.25
C ALA A 196 1.93 -21.82 -7.94
N HIS A 197 2.42 -22.51 -6.90
CA HIS A 197 2.79 -21.86 -5.63
C HIS A 197 3.90 -20.84 -5.87
N HIS A 198 4.98 -21.25 -6.52
CA HIS A 198 6.12 -20.36 -6.77
C HIS A 198 5.73 -19.18 -7.66
N MET A 199 4.89 -19.41 -8.68
CA MET A 199 4.35 -18.36 -9.54
C MET A 199 3.57 -17.31 -8.76
N ILE A 200 2.61 -17.73 -7.93
CA ILE A 200 1.79 -16.80 -7.15
C ILE A 200 2.66 -16.07 -6.12
N GLU A 201 3.45 -16.80 -5.32
CA GLU A 201 4.30 -16.22 -4.29
C GLU A 201 5.29 -15.20 -4.87
N SER A 202 5.87 -15.50 -6.04
CA SER A 202 6.78 -14.59 -6.73
C SER A 202 6.10 -13.27 -7.13
N CYS A 203 4.85 -13.31 -7.61
CA CYS A 203 4.08 -12.11 -7.93
C CYS A 203 3.87 -11.22 -6.70
N PHE A 204 3.47 -11.80 -5.56
CA PHE A 204 3.22 -11.04 -4.32
C PHE A 204 4.52 -10.47 -3.72
N LYS A 205 5.61 -11.24 -3.75
CA LYS A 205 6.95 -10.76 -3.35
C LYS A 205 7.44 -9.63 -4.24
N ALA A 206 7.30 -9.77 -5.57
CA ALA A 206 7.68 -8.76 -6.54
C ALA A 206 6.85 -7.48 -6.36
N PHE A 207 5.54 -7.60 -6.10
CA PHE A 207 4.69 -6.47 -5.76
C PHE A 207 5.17 -5.75 -4.50
N GLY A 208 5.45 -6.48 -3.42
CA GLY A 208 6.02 -5.88 -2.21
C GLY A 208 7.31 -5.12 -2.50
N ARG A 209 8.24 -5.71 -3.26
CA ARG A 209 9.50 -5.06 -3.65
C ARG A 209 9.32 -3.82 -4.53
N ALA A 210 8.40 -3.86 -5.48
CA ALA A 210 8.07 -2.72 -6.32
C ALA A 210 7.42 -1.60 -5.47
N LEU A 211 6.49 -1.96 -4.59
CA LEU A 211 5.82 -1.02 -3.69
C LEU A 211 6.84 -0.31 -2.79
N ARG A 212 7.80 -1.04 -2.20
CA ARG A 212 8.87 -0.46 -1.38
C ARG A 212 9.61 0.69 -2.05
N GLN A 213 9.91 0.55 -3.34
CA GLN A 213 10.57 1.58 -4.13
C GLN A 213 9.63 2.76 -4.36
N ALA A 214 8.40 2.47 -4.78
CA ALA A 214 7.42 3.48 -5.15
C ALA A 214 7.00 4.36 -3.96
N VAL A 215 6.92 3.80 -2.75
CA VAL A 215 6.51 4.51 -1.51
C VAL A 215 7.68 5.10 -0.73
N ARG A 216 8.92 4.93 -1.18
CA ARG A 216 10.08 5.51 -0.52
C ARG A 216 10.03 7.03 -0.64
N VAL A 217 10.30 7.74 0.47
CA VAL A 217 10.48 9.19 0.46
C VAL A 217 11.90 9.51 0.01
N GLU A 218 12.03 10.27 -1.07
CA GLU A 218 13.29 10.67 -1.70
C GLU A 218 13.48 12.20 -1.76
N GLY A 219 12.50 12.97 -1.28
CA GLY A 219 12.53 14.43 -1.22
C GLY A 219 11.17 15.03 -0.89
N ASP A 220 10.89 16.26 -1.33
CA ASP A 220 9.63 16.97 -1.04
C ASP A 220 8.82 17.35 -2.30
N ALA A 221 9.37 17.07 -3.49
CA ALA A 221 8.75 17.42 -4.77
C ALA A 221 7.61 16.45 -5.09
N LEU A 222 6.53 16.95 -5.71
CA LEU A 222 5.51 16.07 -6.28
C LEU A 222 6.07 15.45 -7.57
N PRO A 223 6.15 14.12 -7.71
CA PRO A 223 6.81 13.44 -8.83
C PRO A 223 5.95 13.44 -10.11
N THR A 224 5.56 14.63 -10.59
CA THR A 224 4.69 14.82 -11.76
C THR A 224 4.96 16.16 -12.44
N THR A 225 4.85 16.18 -13.76
CA THR A 225 4.90 17.42 -14.55
C THR A 225 3.56 18.15 -14.58
N LYS A 226 2.44 17.48 -14.23
CA LYS A 226 1.09 18.05 -14.29
C LYS A 226 0.69 18.89 -13.07
N GLY A 227 1.53 18.90 -12.02
CA GLY A 227 1.22 19.55 -10.75
C GLY A 227 0.21 18.83 -9.84
N VAL A 228 -0.34 17.68 -10.25
CA VAL A 228 -1.31 16.87 -9.48
C VAL A 228 -1.16 15.35 -9.77
N LEU A 229 -1.49 14.51 -8.79
CA LEU A 229 -1.52 13.02 -8.80
C LEU A 229 -2.64 12.47 -7.92
#